data_AF-A0A444VJS2-F1
#
_entry.id   AF-A0A444VJS2-F1
#
_cell.length_a   1.000
_cell.length_b   1.000
_cell.length_c   1.000
_cell.angle_alpha   90.00
_cell.angle_beta   90.00
_cell.angle_gamma   90.00
#
_symmetry.space_group_name_H-M   'P 1'
#
loop_
_entity.id
_entity.type
_entity.pdbx_description
1 polymer ?
#
loop_
_entity_poly.entity_id
_entity_poly.type
_entity_poly.pdbx_seq_one_letter_code
_entity_poly.pdbx_strand_id
1 'polypeptide(L)'
;MIKNIISLLLLGISVFLSLKHGLEAFPPIGDRQLKILGELGIDVALMPYFGVFSIIIGLMLLWPRTFVLSNILHALVIVLLIVLALKAGNYTLPLLEIPFLAMPLLLIYLKYPFNIKF
;
A
#
# COMPACT_ATOMS: atom_id res chain seq x y z
N MET A 1 -16.06 18.06 -11.36
CA MET A 1 -16.97 17.34 -10.44
C MET A 1 -16.73 15.82 -10.48
N ILE A 2 -16.83 15.14 -11.63
CA ILE A 2 -16.60 13.68 -11.72
C ILE A 2 -15.19 13.26 -11.23
N LYS A 3 -14.14 13.98 -11.64
CA LYS A 3 -12.74 13.70 -11.24
C LYS A 3 -12.53 13.79 -9.73
N ASN A 4 -13.21 14.73 -9.07
CA ASN A 4 -13.12 14.95 -7.63
C ASN A 4 -13.78 13.80 -6.87
N ILE A 5 -14.93 13.30 -7.36
CA ILE A 5 -15.63 12.15 -6.78
C ILE A 5 -14.78 10.88 -6.92
N ILE A 6 -14.23 10.64 -8.10
CA ILE A 6 -13.35 9.49 -8.36
C ILE A 6 -12.12 9.54 -7.45
N SER A 7 -11.48 10.71 -7.34
CA SER A 7 -10.28 10.87 -6.50
C SER A 7 -10.58 10.74 -5.02
N LEU A 8 -11.74 11.23 -4.55
CA LEU A 8 -12.18 11.06 -3.16
C LEU A 8 -12.47 9.59 -2.85
N LEU A 9 -13.11 8.87 -3.76
CA LEU A 9 -13.33 7.42 -3.64
C LEU A 9 -12.02 6.65 -3.61
N LEU A 10 -11.10 6.94 -4.53
CA LEU A 10 -9.77 6.31 -4.57
C LEU A 10 -8.97 6.60 -3.31
N LEU A 11 -9.04 7.82 -2.77
CA LEU A 11 -8.42 8.15 -1.50
C LEU A 11 -9.03 7.34 -0.36
N GLY A 12 -10.36 7.31 -0.26
CA GLY A 12 -11.07 6.54 0.78
C GLY A 12 -10.73 5.05 0.73
N ILE A 13 -10.72 4.46 -0.47
CA ILE A 13 -10.31 3.08 -0.70
C ILE A 13 -8.85 2.88 -0.29
N SER A 14 -7.94 3.78 -0.68
CA SER A 14 -6.52 3.67 -0.37
C SER A 14 -6.25 3.75 1.14
N VAL A 15 -6.92 4.66 1.84
CA VAL A 15 -6.84 4.79 3.30
C VAL A 15 -7.39 3.53 3.96
N PHE A 16 -8.58 3.07 3.56
CA PHE A 16 -9.19 1.87 4.11
C PHE A 16 -8.30 0.64 3.92
N LEU A 17 -7.76 0.43 2.71
CA LEU A 17 -6.87 -0.69 2.43
C LEU A 17 -5.57 -0.59 3.22
N SER A 18 -4.98 0.60 3.36
CA SER A 18 -3.75 0.80 4.15
C SER A 18 -3.97 0.45 5.62
N LEU A 19 -5.10 0.87 6.19
CA LEU A 19 -5.48 0.53 7.56
C LEU A 19 -5.78 -0.96 7.70
N LYS A 20 -6.51 -1.56 6.74
CA LYS A 20 -6.83 -2.99 6.73
C LYS A 20 -5.57 -3.86 6.70
N HIS A 21 -4.66 -3.63 5.75
CA HIS A 21 -3.38 -4.35 5.69
C HIS A 21 -2.55 -4.11 6.95
N GLY A 22 -2.64 -2.90 7.50
CA GLY A 22 -2.03 -2.53 8.76
C GLY A 22 -2.48 -3.41 9.93
N LEU A 23 -3.78 -3.64 10.04
CA LEU A 23 -4.39 -4.45 11.10
C LEU A 23 -4.16 -5.95 10.89
N GLU A 24 -4.20 -6.43 9.65
CA GLU A 24 -3.95 -7.85 9.30
C GLU A 24 -2.50 -8.30 9.57
N ALA A 25 -1.59 -7.34 9.72
CA ALA A 25 -0.19 -7.60 10.07
C ALA A 25 0.03 -7.91 11.57
N PHE A 26 -1.00 -7.80 12.41
CA PHE A 26 -0.94 -8.15 13.81
C PHE A 26 -1.50 -9.56 14.07
N PRO A 27 -1.01 -10.29 15.10
CA PRO A 27 -1.52 -11.61 15.43
C PRO A 27 -3.03 -11.61 15.76
N PRO A 28 -3.77 -12.67 15.38
CA PRO A 28 -3.28 -13.88 14.71
C PRO A 28 -3.10 -13.71 13.19
N ILE A 29 -1.94 -14.14 12.69
CA ILE A 29 -1.61 -14.09 11.26
C ILE A 29 -2.14 -15.36 10.59
N GLY A 30 -2.90 -15.22 9.51
CA GLY A 30 -3.47 -16.38 8.80
C GLY A 30 -2.42 -17.24 8.08
N ASP A 31 -2.67 -18.55 7.99
CA ASP A 31 -1.76 -19.54 7.38
C ASP A 31 -1.33 -19.18 5.95
N ARG A 32 -2.26 -18.62 5.16
CA ARG A 32 -1.97 -18.15 3.80
C ARG A 32 -0.91 -17.05 3.79
N GLN A 33 -0.98 -16.13 4.73
CA GLN A 33 -0.06 -14.99 4.83
C GLN A 33 1.31 -15.45 5.35
N LEU A 34 1.34 -16.37 6.31
CA LEU A 34 2.57 -17.02 6.76
C LEU A 34 3.28 -17.76 5.62
N LYS A 35 2.53 -18.47 4.77
CA LYS A 35 3.09 -19.13 3.58
C LYS A 35 3.72 -18.13 2.62
N ILE A 36 3.02 -17.04 2.30
CA ILE A 36 3.54 -15.98 1.43
C ILE A 36 4.82 -15.36 2.04
N LEU A 37 4.83 -15.06 3.34
CA LEU A 37 6.02 -14.53 4.02
C LEU A 37 7.21 -15.50 3.93
N GLY A 38 6.96 -16.79 4.14
CA GLY A 38 7.97 -17.84 4.00
C GLY A 38 8.52 -17.95 2.58
N GLU A 39 7.66 -17.88 1.56
CA GLU A 39 8.08 -17.85 0.16
C GLU A 39 8.93 -16.61 -0.18
N LEU A 40 8.57 -15.45 0.38
CA LEU A 40 9.29 -14.18 0.18
C LEU A 40 10.58 -14.07 1.00
N GLY A 41 10.84 -15.00 1.92
CA GLY A 41 11.97 -14.94 2.86
C GLY A 41 11.85 -13.79 3.87
N ILE A 42 10.63 -13.34 4.15
CA ILE A 42 10.36 -12.27 5.14
C ILE A 42 10.10 -12.92 6.49
N ASP A 43 10.86 -12.50 7.50
CA ASP A 43 10.64 -12.95 8.88
C ASP A 43 9.27 -12.45 9.38
N VAL A 44 8.50 -13.34 10.00
CA VAL A 44 7.21 -13.04 10.63
C VAL A 44 7.36 -11.94 11.70
N ALA A 45 8.53 -11.85 12.35
CA ALA A 45 8.83 -10.79 13.30
C ALA A 45 8.79 -9.38 12.69
N LEU A 46 8.94 -9.25 11.36
CA LEU A 46 8.85 -7.96 10.65
C LEU A 46 7.40 -7.54 10.37
N MET A 47 6.43 -8.45 10.47
CA MET A 47 5.05 -8.18 10.08
C MET A 47 4.43 -7.01 10.86
N PRO A 48 4.53 -6.94 12.20
CA PRO A 48 4.00 -5.80 12.96
C PRO A 48 4.59 -4.45 12.53
N TYR A 49 5.85 -4.42 12.09
CA TYR A 49 6.48 -3.20 11.59
C TYR A 49 5.87 -2.75 10.26
N PHE A 50 5.65 -3.69 9.32
CA PHE A 50 4.88 -3.42 8.10
C PHE A 50 3.45 -2.96 8.42
N GLY A 51 2.84 -3.54 9.46
CA GLY A 51 1.51 -3.18 9.93
C GLY A 51 1.42 -1.72 10.39
N VAL A 52 2.28 -1.34 11.35
CA VAL A 52 2.39 0.04 11.84
C VAL A 52 2.71 1.00 10.69
N PHE A 53 3.64 0.62 9.81
CA PHE A 53 4.02 1.44 8.67
C PHE A 53 2.85 1.67 7.70
N SER A 54 2.07 0.63 7.40
CA SER A 54 0.87 0.73 6.55
C SER A 54 -0.20 1.63 7.18
N ILE A 55 -0.39 1.56 8.50
CA ILE A 55 -1.31 2.46 9.22
C ILE A 55 -0.84 3.91 9.11
N ILE A 56 0.46 4.16 9.33
CA ILE A 56 1.05 5.50 9.22
C ILE A 56 0.86 6.07 7.81
N ILE A 57 1.14 5.28 6.77
CA ILE A 57 0.90 5.66 5.37
C ILE A 57 -0.57 6.02 5.15
N GLY A 58 -1.49 5.17 5.61
CA GLY A 58 -2.94 5.40 5.52
C GLY A 58 -3.37 6.72 6.18
N LEU A 59 -2.84 7.05 7.35
CA LEU A 59 -3.11 8.31 8.02
C LEU A 59 -2.46 9.51 7.30
N MET A 60 -1.23 9.35 6.80
CA MET A 60 -0.53 10.38 6.04
C MET A 60 -1.22 10.72 4.71
N LEU A 61 -1.96 9.78 4.11
CA LEU A 61 -2.75 10.05 2.89
C LEU A 61 -3.85 11.10 3.13
N LEU A 62 -4.35 11.21 4.35
CA LEU A 62 -5.43 12.15 4.70
C LEU A 62 -4.95 13.61 4.80
N TRP A 63 -3.64 13.86 4.89
CA TRP A 63 -3.10 15.21 5.02
C TRP A 63 -2.48 15.73 3.71
N PRO A 64 -2.85 16.95 3.26
CA PRO A 64 -2.28 17.56 2.05
C PRO A 64 -0.76 17.54 1.98
N ARG A 65 -0.11 17.84 3.11
CA ARG A 65 1.34 18.01 3.21
C ARG A 65 2.10 16.69 3.10
N THR A 66 1.47 15.58 3.48
CA THR A 66 2.08 14.25 3.49
C THR A 66 1.57 13.36 2.38
N PHE A 67 0.58 13.79 1.59
CA PHE A 67 -0.04 13.00 0.54
C PHE A 67 0.96 12.44 -0.49
N VAL A 68 1.84 13.30 -1.05
CA VAL A 68 2.82 12.86 -2.04
C VAL A 68 3.81 11.89 -1.42
N LEU A 69 4.34 12.23 -0.24
CA LEU A 69 5.27 11.37 0.49
C LEU A 69 4.64 10.01 0.81
N SER A 70 3.38 9.99 1.25
CA SER A 70 2.67 8.76 1.58
C SER A 70 2.52 7.86 0.35
N ASN A 71 2.11 8.42 -0.79
CA ASN A 71 2.02 7.67 -2.05
C ASN A 71 3.38 7.13 -2.53
N ILE A 72 4.47 7.90 -2.34
CA ILE A 72 5.84 7.44 -2.63
C ILE A 72 6.22 6.26 -1.73
N LEU A 73 6.04 6.39 -0.42
CA LEU A 73 6.36 5.33 0.54
C LEU A 73 5.55 4.06 0.26
N HIS A 74 4.27 4.23 -0.09
CA HIS A 74 3.41 3.12 -0.45
C HIS A 74 3.91 2.41 -1.72
N ALA A 75 4.24 3.16 -2.77
CA ALA A 75 4.80 2.60 -4.00
C ALA A 75 6.14 1.87 -3.76
N LEU A 76 7.01 2.40 -2.89
CA LEU A 76 8.28 1.76 -2.54
C LEU A 76 8.08 0.40 -1.87
N VAL A 77 7.13 0.29 -0.93
CA VAL A 77 6.81 -1.00 -0.28
C VAL A 77 6.29 -2.00 -1.31
N ILE A 78 5.37 -1.58 -2.18
CA ILE A 78 4.80 -2.48 -3.19
C ILE A 78 5.87 -2.96 -4.17
N VAL A 79 6.74 -2.05 -4.64
CA VAL A 79 7.87 -2.42 -5.49
C VAL A 79 8.81 -3.39 -4.79
N LEU A 80 9.12 -3.16 -3.50
CA LEU A 80 9.92 -4.08 -2.70
C LEU A 80 9.29 -5.48 -2.66
N LEU A 81 7.99 -5.58 -2.37
CA LEU A 81 7.26 -6.86 -2.32
C LEU A 81 7.25 -7.57 -3.68
N ILE A 82 7.03 -6.84 -4.78
CA ILE A 82 7.11 -7.37 -6.13
C ILE A 82 8.50 -7.96 -6.42
N VAL A 83 9.56 -7.23 -6.10
CA VAL A 83 10.94 -7.68 -6.32
C VAL A 83 11.24 -8.94 -5.52
N LEU A 84 10.82 -8.99 -4.24
CA LEU A 84 10.98 -10.18 -3.40
C LEU A 84 10.22 -11.38 -3.97
N ALA A 85 9.01 -11.17 -4.48
CA ALA A 85 8.20 -12.24 -5.08
C ALA A 85 8.81 -12.79 -6.36
N LEU A 86 9.27 -11.91 -7.24
CA LEU A 86 9.97 -12.31 -8.47
C LEU A 86 11.26 -13.07 -8.15
N LYS A 87 12.03 -12.61 -7.15
CA LYS A 87 13.22 -13.31 -6.66
C LYS A 87 12.89 -14.71 -6.11
N ALA A 88 11.73 -14.88 -5.48
CA ALA A 88 11.22 -16.16 -4.99
C ALA A 88 10.60 -17.05 -6.08
N GLY A 89 10.51 -16.59 -7.32
CA GLY A 89 9.84 -17.31 -8.42
C GLY A 89 8.31 -17.28 -8.35
N ASN A 90 7.74 -16.45 -7.47
CA ASN A 90 6.30 -16.26 -7.34
C ASN A 90 5.84 -15.10 -8.25
N TYR A 91 5.36 -15.45 -9.45
CA TYR A 91 4.84 -14.49 -10.41
C TYR A 91 3.38 -14.09 -10.19
N THR A 92 2.63 -14.85 -9.38
CA THR A 92 1.21 -14.55 -9.13
C THR A 92 1.04 -13.38 -8.17
N LEU A 93 1.91 -13.26 -7.16
CA LEU A 93 1.87 -12.16 -6.21
C LEU A 93 2.09 -10.79 -6.90
N PRO A 94 3.12 -10.57 -7.74
CA PRO A 94 3.29 -9.33 -8.48
C PRO A 94 2.07 -8.90 -9.29
N LEU A 95 1.39 -9.85 -9.96
CA LEU A 95 0.19 -9.53 -10.72
C LEU A 95 -0.93 -8.96 -9.83
N LEU A 96 -1.06 -9.48 -8.61
CA LEU A 96 -2.02 -8.98 -7.64
C LEU A 96 -1.64 -7.61 -7.06
N GLU A 97 -0.34 -7.30 -7.00
CA GLU A 97 0.19 -6.05 -6.47
C GLU A 97 0.19 -4.87 -7.48
N ILE A 98 0.18 -5.15 -8.79
CA ILE A 98 0.17 -4.11 -9.84
C ILE A 98 -0.97 -3.07 -9.67
N PRO A 99 -2.24 -3.45 -9.39
CA PRO A 99 -3.31 -2.50 -9.13
C PRO A 99 -3.01 -1.59 -7.93
N PHE A 100 -2.38 -2.12 -6.89
CA PHE A 100 -1.98 -1.36 -5.71
C PHE A 100 -0.84 -0.41 -6.01
N LEU A 101 0.08 -0.75 -6.92
CA LEU A 101 1.11 0.18 -7.40
C LEU A 101 0.52 1.29 -8.28
N ALA A 102 -0.49 0.97 -9.09
CA ALA A 102 -1.15 1.94 -9.96
C ALA A 102 -1.95 2.98 -9.18
N MET A 103 -2.63 2.60 -8.09
CA MET A 103 -3.42 3.52 -7.26
C MET A 103 -2.68 4.77 -6.76
N PRO A 104 -1.52 4.68 -6.09
CA PRO A 104 -0.81 5.84 -5.57
C PRO A 104 -0.31 6.76 -6.69
N LEU A 105 0.11 6.18 -7.83
CA LEU A 105 0.51 6.94 -9.01
C LEU A 105 -0.69 7.69 -9.64
N LEU A 106 -1.85 7.02 -9.73
CA LEU A 106 -3.10 7.64 -10.19
C LEU A 106 -3.55 8.76 -9.25
N LEU A 107 -3.45 8.57 -7.94
CA LEU A 107 -3.77 9.59 -6.94
C LEU A 107 -2.89 10.84 -7.08
N ILE A 108 -1.58 10.67 -7.29
CA ILE A 108 -0.67 11.79 -7.58
C ILE A 108 -1.06 12.48 -8.90
N TYR A 109 -1.32 11.71 -9.96
CA TYR A 109 -1.69 12.24 -11.27
C TYR A 109 -3.00 13.04 -11.25
N LEU A 110 -3.98 12.61 -10.46
CA LEU A 110 -5.29 13.27 -10.36
C LEU A 110 -5.25 14.60 -9.57
N LYS A 111 -4.14 14.90 -8.86
CA LYS A 111 -3.89 16.15 -8.10
C LYS A 111 -4.94 16.50 -7.03
N TYR A 112 -5.88 15.62 -6.76
CA TYR A 112 -7.02 15.78 -5.84
C TYR A 112 -6.86 14.79 -4.67
N PRO A 113 -7.32 15.10 -3.43
CA PRO A 113 -8.18 16.21 -3.01
C PRO A 113 -7.53 17.56 -2.77
N PHE A 114 -6.21 17.65 -2.78
CA PHE A 114 -5.55 18.78 -2.14
C PHE A 114 -5.11 19.91 -3.07
N ASN A 115 -5.41 19.81 -4.37
CA ASN A 115 -5.01 20.79 -5.39
C ASN A 115 -3.51 21.13 -5.24
N ILE A 116 -2.70 20.06 -5.23
CA ILE A 116 -1.29 20.10 -4.86
C ILE A 116 -0.55 20.96 -5.89
N LYS A 117 0.00 22.09 -5.44
CA LYS A 117 0.96 22.87 -6.22
C LYS A 117 2.31 22.19 -6.04
N PHE A 118 2.82 21.64 -7.15
CA PHE A 118 4.20 21.16 -7.25
C PHE A 118 5.16 22.33 -7.37
#